data_AF-A0A6M8W212-F1
#
_entry.id   AF-A0A6M8W212-F1
#
_cell.length_a   1.000
_cell.length_b   1.000
_cell.length_c   1.000
_cell.angle_alpha   90.00
_cell.angle_beta   90.00
_cell.angle_gamma   90.00
#
_symmetry.space_group_name_H-M   'P 1'
#
loop_
_entity.id
_entity.type
_entity.pdbx_description
1 polymer ?
#
loop_
_entity_poly.entity_id
_entity_poly.type
_entity_poly.pdbx_seq_one_letter_code
_entity_poly.pdbx_strand_id
1 'polypeptide(L)'
;MPLSQRTIPIALLIFAVGGTNAAIAQSDDGDDLPDAVTLTGTVRDFLGRDQQGGHDDFQWQPKKANGYGAYGHYIDVCADELDEDGKPVFNSQGRRVTRQWKDGNGNEIMRPRSYMLGMDGDSLGAAESSGLAVHDAEGFAQWFRDVPGVNLSSSLPITLHREPGTNKYVFDDKQDPMFSGLGGFFPINNELFGNYNNTGKNFHFTFELATEFVYDADAEQEFRFIGDDDVWVFIDGRLVIDLGGVHGAMDQTILLDRLSWLEDGETYTLHFFFAERHTTQSNFRVETTLQLRDIRVPTVSGLYD
;
A
#
# COMPACT_ATOMS: atom_id res chain seq x y z
N MET A 1 -16.99 80.82 -37.90
CA MET A 1 -16.46 79.63 -38.58
C MET A 1 -15.70 78.78 -37.56
N PRO A 2 -15.77 77.45 -37.66
CA PRO A 2 -15.94 76.56 -36.52
C PRO A 2 -14.67 75.78 -36.10
N LEU A 3 -14.87 75.04 -34.99
CA LEU A 3 -14.07 73.96 -34.39
C LEU A 3 -13.20 73.12 -35.35
N SER A 4 -12.02 72.71 -34.86
CA SER A 4 -11.35 71.48 -35.28
C SER A 4 -10.86 70.70 -34.06
N GLN A 5 -11.05 69.39 -34.13
CA GLN A 5 -11.05 68.42 -33.05
C GLN A 5 -9.66 67.81 -32.74
N ARG A 6 -9.65 67.13 -31.59
CA ARG A 6 -8.63 66.30 -30.95
C ARG A 6 -7.98 65.24 -31.86
N THR A 7 -6.74 64.87 -31.54
CA THR A 7 -6.35 63.46 -31.35
C THR A 7 -5.11 63.37 -30.46
N ILE A 8 -5.19 62.55 -29.41
CA ILE A 8 -4.09 62.18 -28.49
C ILE A 8 -3.70 60.75 -28.88
N PRO A 9 -2.41 60.41 -29.06
CA PRO A 9 -2.01 59.03 -29.33
C PRO A 9 -2.04 58.22 -28.02
N ILE A 10 -2.74 57.08 -28.07
CA ILE A 10 -2.74 56.03 -27.04
C ILE A 10 -1.46 55.23 -27.20
N ALA A 11 -0.58 55.27 -26.18
CA ALA A 11 0.54 54.34 -26.06
C ALA A 11 0.04 53.02 -25.48
N LEU A 12 0.16 51.95 -26.26
CA LEU A 12 -0.16 50.58 -25.86
C LEU A 12 0.97 50.06 -24.96
N LEU A 13 0.68 49.94 -23.66
CA LEU A 13 1.58 49.33 -22.67
C LEU A 13 1.43 47.81 -22.77
N ILE A 14 2.41 47.13 -23.39
CA ILE A 14 2.49 45.67 -23.41
C ILE A 14 3.13 45.24 -22.09
N PHE A 15 2.34 44.67 -21.18
CA PHE A 15 2.87 43.94 -20.02
C PHE A 15 3.39 42.58 -20.51
N ALA A 16 4.71 42.45 -20.61
CA ALA A 16 5.35 41.14 -20.66
C ALA A 16 5.38 40.57 -19.24
N VAL A 17 4.47 39.66 -18.92
CA VAL A 17 4.54 38.86 -17.70
C VAL A 17 5.56 37.76 -17.96
N GLY A 18 6.82 38.03 -17.61
CA GLY A 18 7.85 37.00 -17.46
C GLY A 18 7.57 36.21 -16.18
N GLY A 19 6.86 35.09 -16.30
CA GLY A 19 6.73 34.13 -15.22
C GLY A 19 8.06 33.39 -15.05
N THR A 20 8.86 33.81 -14.07
CA THR A 20 9.93 32.96 -13.54
C THR A 20 9.27 31.87 -12.73
N ASN A 21 9.18 30.65 -13.28
CA ASN A 21 8.97 29.46 -12.46
C ASN A 21 10.26 29.22 -11.66
N ALA A 22 10.41 29.95 -10.56
CA ALA A 22 11.27 29.50 -9.48
C ALA A 22 10.53 28.35 -8.82
N ALA A 23 11.00 27.12 -9.07
CA ALA A 23 10.70 26.00 -8.20
C ALA A 23 11.10 26.44 -6.78
N ILE A 24 10.11 26.60 -5.92
CA ILE A 24 10.36 26.78 -4.50
C ILE A 24 10.86 25.42 -4.02
N ALA A 25 12.18 25.27 -3.94
CA ALA A 25 12.78 24.25 -3.11
C ALA A 25 12.37 24.59 -1.67
N GLN A 26 11.36 23.89 -1.17
CA GLN A 26 10.99 23.93 0.23
C GLN A 26 12.08 23.16 0.97
N SER A 27 12.88 23.86 1.77
CA SER A 27 13.89 23.27 2.63
C SER A 27 13.19 22.38 3.66
N ASP A 28 13.41 21.08 3.54
CA ASP A 28 12.79 20.02 4.35
C ASP A 28 13.49 19.84 5.70
N ASP A 29 13.71 20.97 6.40
CA ASP A 29 14.04 20.91 7.82
C ASP A 29 12.77 20.42 8.53
N GLY A 30 12.83 19.28 9.22
CA GLY A 30 11.68 18.57 9.81
C GLY A 30 10.77 19.34 10.78
N ASP A 31 10.92 20.66 10.93
CA ASP A 31 10.02 21.55 11.67
C ASP A 31 8.70 21.89 10.93
N ASP A 32 8.55 21.57 9.63
CA ASP A 32 7.33 21.90 8.83
C ASP A 32 6.47 20.70 8.40
N LEU A 33 6.80 19.47 8.83
CA LEU A 33 6.01 18.29 8.49
C LEU A 33 4.71 18.19 9.32
N PRO A 34 3.57 17.83 8.71
CA PRO A 34 2.28 17.79 9.41
C PRO A 34 2.25 16.72 10.51
N ASP A 35 1.55 16.98 11.61
CA ASP A 35 1.42 16.02 12.73
C ASP A 35 0.70 14.72 12.33
N ALA A 36 -0.05 14.73 11.24
CA ALA A 36 -0.76 13.56 10.72
C ALA A 36 -1.00 13.65 9.22
N VAL A 37 -1.10 12.49 8.57
CA VAL A 37 -1.49 12.32 7.17
C VAL A 37 -2.62 11.31 7.10
N THR A 38 -3.73 11.68 6.48
CA THR A 38 -4.84 10.76 6.20
C THR A 38 -4.78 10.30 4.75
N LEU A 39 -4.77 8.98 4.57
CA LEU A 39 -4.77 8.32 3.27
C LEU A 39 -6.08 7.53 3.13
N THR A 40 -6.74 7.64 1.98
CA THR A 40 -8.01 6.94 1.74
C THR A 40 -7.81 5.81 0.75
N GLY A 41 -8.05 4.59 1.21
CA GLY A 41 -8.05 3.40 0.36
C GLY A 41 -9.45 2.86 0.09
N THR A 42 -9.50 1.72 -0.59
CA THR A 42 -10.73 0.96 -0.85
C THR A 42 -10.67 -0.34 -0.07
N VAL A 43 -11.69 -0.59 0.77
CA VAL A 43 -11.91 -1.89 1.40
C VAL A 43 -12.94 -2.66 0.58
N ARG A 44 -12.72 -3.97 0.39
CA ARG A 44 -13.68 -4.86 -0.29
C ARG A 44 -13.97 -6.06 0.57
N ASP A 45 -15.25 -6.32 0.79
CA ASP A 45 -15.77 -7.41 1.61
C ASP A 45 -16.16 -8.61 0.75
N PHE A 46 -15.84 -9.80 1.23
CA PHE A 46 -16.08 -11.08 0.57
C PHE A 46 -16.87 -11.99 1.50
N LEU A 47 -17.73 -12.81 0.93
CA LEU A 47 -18.30 -13.94 1.66
C LEU A 47 -17.23 -15.03 1.79
N GLY A 48 -17.11 -15.61 2.99
CA GLY A 48 -16.24 -16.75 3.25
C GLY A 48 -16.66 -17.96 2.42
N ARG A 49 -15.70 -18.81 2.04
CA ARG A 49 -15.92 -19.94 1.11
C ARG A 49 -17.00 -20.95 1.53
N ASP A 50 -17.31 -21.01 2.82
CA ASP A 50 -18.32 -21.89 3.41
C ASP A 50 -19.74 -21.30 3.31
N GLN A 51 -19.88 -20.07 2.84
CA GLN A 51 -21.14 -19.37 2.63
C GLN A 51 -21.62 -19.50 1.17
N GLN A 52 -22.92 -19.35 0.95
CA GLN A 52 -23.48 -19.33 -0.40
C GLN A 52 -22.97 -18.10 -1.16
N GLY A 53 -22.32 -18.32 -2.31
CA GLY A 53 -21.66 -17.24 -3.05
C GLY A 53 -20.30 -16.83 -2.48
N GLY A 54 -19.75 -17.62 -1.56
CA GLY A 54 -18.43 -17.42 -0.97
C GLY A 54 -17.30 -17.50 -1.97
N HIS A 55 -16.25 -16.73 -1.71
CA HIS A 55 -15.03 -16.74 -2.51
C HIS A 55 -14.04 -17.79 -1.99
N ASP A 56 -13.46 -18.60 -2.88
CA ASP A 56 -12.73 -19.82 -2.51
C ASP A 56 -11.47 -19.59 -1.67
N ASP A 57 -10.84 -18.42 -1.81
CA ASP A 57 -9.66 -18.03 -1.04
C ASP A 57 -9.93 -17.64 0.41
N PHE A 58 -11.14 -17.15 0.73
CA PHE A 58 -11.47 -16.65 2.06
C PHE A 58 -11.86 -17.81 2.98
N GLN A 59 -10.99 -18.13 3.95
CA GLN A 59 -10.88 -19.42 4.65
C GLN A 59 -10.25 -20.57 3.85
N TRP A 60 -9.52 -20.29 2.77
CA TRP A 60 -8.66 -21.33 2.18
C TRP A 60 -7.59 -21.77 3.19
N GLN A 61 -7.43 -23.08 3.35
CA GLN A 61 -6.37 -23.63 4.19
C GLN A 61 -5.13 -23.88 3.34
N PRO A 62 -4.01 -23.16 3.57
CA PRO A 62 -2.78 -23.40 2.83
C PRO A 62 -2.29 -24.83 3.01
N LYS A 63 -1.72 -25.40 1.95
CA LYS A 63 -1.14 -26.75 1.97
C LYS A 63 0.29 -26.77 1.43
N LYS A 64 1.09 -27.70 1.94
CA LYS A 64 2.35 -28.09 1.31
C LYS A 64 2.08 -28.87 0.03
N ALA A 65 3.12 -29.04 -0.80
CA ALA A 65 3.07 -29.88 -2.00
C ALA A 65 2.62 -31.34 -1.73
N ASN A 66 2.85 -31.85 -0.53
CA ASN A 66 2.42 -33.20 -0.12
C ASN A 66 1.01 -33.25 0.48
N GLY A 67 0.25 -32.14 0.46
CA GLY A 67 -1.15 -32.07 0.86
C GLY A 67 -1.42 -31.78 2.35
N TYR A 68 -0.40 -31.74 3.21
CA TYR A 68 -0.58 -31.38 4.62
C TYR A 68 -0.82 -29.87 4.80
N GLY A 69 -1.68 -29.51 5.76
CA GLY A 69 -1.94 -28.12 6.14
C GLY A 69 -0.66 -27.37 6.51
N ALA A 70 -0.57 -26.11 6.10
CA ALA A 70 0.69 -25.39 6.03
C ALA A 70 0.54 -23.88 6.21
N TYR A 71 -0.17 -23.42 7.24
CA TYR A 71 -0.14 -22.01 7.64
C TYR A 71 1.30 -21.49 7.80
N GLY A 72 1.52 -20.24 7.43
CA GLY A 72 2.81 -19.55 7.43
C GLY A 72 2.90 -18.51 6.34
N HIS A 73 4.04 -17.82 6.31
CA HIS A 73 4.41 -16.86 5.28
C HIS A 73 4.78 -17.59 3.97
N TYR A 74 4.21 -17.13 2.86
CA TYR A 74 4.45 -17.56 1.49
C TYR A 74 4.86 -16.37 0.65
N ILE A 75 5.87 -16.58 -0.17
CA ILE A 75 6.32 -15.62 -1.19
C ILE A 75 5.92 -16.10 -2.58
N ASP A 76 6.03 -15.22 -3.58
CA ASP A 76 5.78 -15.51 -4.99
C ASP A 76 4.31 -15.88 -5.32
N VAL A 77 3.36 -15.55 -4.44
CA VAL A 77 1.92 -15.59 -4.81
C VAL A 77 1.65 -14.52 -5.86
N CYS A 78 2.11 -13.30 -5.56
CA CYS A 78 2.07 -12.17 -6.47
C CYS A 78 3.30 -12.13 -7.38
N ALA A 79 3.12 -11.59 -8.59
CA ALA A 79 4.19 -11.25 -9.50
C ALA A 79 4.93 -9.99 -9.02
N ASP A 80 6.13 -9.77 -9.57
CA ASP A 80 6.99 -8.64 -9.20
C ASP A 80 6.47 -7.30 -9.77
N GLU A 81 5.56 -7.33 -10.75
CA GLU A 81 4.99 -6.14 -11.41
C GLU A 81 3.46 -6.12 -11.31
N LEU A 82 2.88 -4.93 -11.17
CA LEU A 82 1.44 -4.70 -11.27
C LEU A 82 0.96 -4.82 -12.72
N ASP A 83 -0.34 -5.10 -12.90
CA ASP A 83 -0.98 -5.03 -14.22
C ASP A 83 -1.26 -3.58 -14.68
N GLU A 84 -1.86 -3.45 -15.86
CA GLU A 84 -2.20 -2.16 -16.47
C GLU A 84 -3.20 -1.32 -15.66
N ASP A 85 -3.98 -1.92 -14.76
CA ASP A 85 -4.87 -1.20 -13.83
C ASP A 85 -4.23 -0.96 -12.46
N GLY A 86 -2.94 -1.26 -12.32
CA GLY A 86 -2.21 -1.14 -11.06
C GLY A 86 -2.60 -2.19 -10.02
N LYS A 87 -3.02 -3.41 -10.42
CA LYS A 87 -3.38 -4.48 -9.46
C LYS A 87 -2.33 -5.59 -9.36
N PRO A 88 -2.25 -6.28 -8.21
CA PRO A 88 -1.44 -7.47 -8.03
C PRO A 88 -1.77 -8.55 -9.06
N VAL A 89 -0.74 -9.11 -9.70
CA VAL A 89 -0.90 -10.17 -10.70
C VAL A 89 -0.56 -11.52 -10.07
N PHE A 90 -1.40 -12.51 -10.30
CA PHE A 90 -1.11 -13.88 -9.87
C PHE A 90 0.16 -14.41 -10.55
N ASN A 91 1.09 -14.94 -9.77
CA ASN A 91 2.32 -15.58 -10.26
C ASN A 91 2.31 -17.08 -10.00
N SER A 92 1.99 -17.49 -8.77
CA SER A 92 1.93 -18.89 -8.39
C SER A 92 1.03 -19.09 -7.17
N GLN A 93 0.85 -20.34 -6.74
CA GLN A 93 0.20 -20.64 -5.46
C GLN A 93 1.14 -20.47 -4.25
N GLY A 94 2.26 -19.76 -4.44
CA GLY A 94 3.20 -19.38 -3.40
C GLY A 94 4.21 -20.45 -3.03
N ARG A 95 5.23 -20.03 -2.29
CA ARG A 95 6.29 -20.88 -1.75
C ARG A 95 6.48 -20.55 -0.28
N ARG A 96 6.26 -21.53 0.59
CA ARG A 96 6.32 -21.29 2.02
C ARG A 96 7.73 -20.94 2.46
N VAL A 97 7.89 -19.82 3.16
CA VAL A 97 9.15 -19.43 3.79
C VAL A 97 9.43 -20.33 4.98
N THR A 98 10.67 -20.83 5.04
CA THR A 98 11.19 -21.70 6.11
C THR A 98 12.25 -20.99 6.96
N ARG A 99 12.84 -19.92 6.42
CA ARG A 99 13.77 -19.03 7.10
C ARG A 99 13.68 -17.65 6.44
N GLN A 100 13.49 -16.61 7.25
CA GLN A 100 13.36 -15.25 6.76
C GLN A 100 14.68 -14.70 6.23
N TRP A 101 14.59 -13.83 5.23
CA TRP A 101 15.68 -12.96 4.80
C TRP A 101 15.78 -11.78 5.77
N LYS A 102 17.00 -11.33 6.04
CA LYS A 102 17.22 -10.21 6.96
C LYS A 102 18.29 -9.26 6.45
N ASP A 103 18.17 -7.99 6.80
CA ASP A 103 19.25 -7.02 6.62
C ASP A 103 20.38 -7.21 7.64
N GLY A 104 21.45 -6.41 7.51
CA GLY A 104 22.56 -6.40 8.46
C GLY A 104 22.20 -6.01 9.89
N ASN A 105 21.05 -5.37 10.11
CA ASN A 105 20.52 -5.00 11.43
C ASN A 105 19.60 -6.09 12.02
N GLY A 106 19.29 -7.14 11.25
CA GLY A 106 18.44 -8.24 11.65
C GLY A 106 16.94 -8.03 11.42
N ASN A 107 16.56 -6.92 10.76
CA ASN A 107 15.18 -6.67 10.33
C ASN A 107 14.80 -7.63 9.21
N GLU A 108 13.56 -8.09 9.19
CA GLU A 108 13.06 -8.95 8.11
C GLU A 108 12.87 -8.11 6.83
N ILE A 109 13.37 -8.62 5.71
CA ILE A 109 13.30 -7.96 4.39
C ILE A 109 12.74 -8.92 3.35
N MET A 110 12.20 -8.38 2.27
CA MET A 110 11.77 -9.19 1.13
C MET A 110 12.95 -9.98 0.55
N ARG A 111 12.68 -11.18 0.01
CA ARG A 111 13.69 -11.95 -0.73
C ARG A 111 14.32 -11.08 -1.83
N PRO A 112 15.67 -11.01 -1.93
CA PRO A 112 16.36 -10.23 -2.95
C PRO A 112 15.83 -10.50 -4.37
N ARG A 113 15.71 -9.43 -5.14
CA ARG A 113 15.32 -9.42 -6.56
C ARG A 113 16.40 -8.74 -7.39
N SER A 114 16.39 -8.99 -8.69
CA SER A 114 17.39 -8.41 -9.60
C SER A 114 17.37 -6.88 -9.65
N TYR A 115 16.23 -6.27 -9.33
CA TYR A 115 16.03 -4.83 -9.27
C TYR A 115 16.30 -4.23 -7.88
N MET A 116 16.67 -5.04 -6.89
CA MET A 116 16.99 -4.59 -5.54
C MET A 116 18.46 -4.86 -5.21
N LEU A 117 19.13 -3.87 -4.66
CA LEU A 117 20.50 -3.98 -4.19
C LEU A 117 20.52 -4.80 -2.88
N GLY A 118 21.34 -5.83 -2.87
CA GLY A 118 21.80 -6.45 -1.63
C GLY A 118 22.79 -5.52 -0.93
N MET A 119 22.76 -5.50 0.40
CA MET A 119 23.66 -4.71 1.22
C MET A 119 24.56 -5.60 2.07
N ASP A 120 25.68 -5.05 2.52
CA ASP A 120 26.60 -5.77 3.39
C ASP A 120 25.90 -6.13 4.72
N GLY A 121 26.12 -7.37 5.16
CA GLY A 121 25.47 -7.91 6.37
C GLY A 121 24.14 -8.61 6.13
N ASP A 122 23.54 -8.48 4.94
CA ASP A 122 22.31 -9.19 4.60
C ASP A 122 22.48 -10.71 4.74
N SER A 123 21.44 -11.37 5.26
CA SER A 123 21.41 -12.81 5.48
C SER A 123 20.36 -13.49 4.60
N LEU A 124 20.75 -14.62 4.00
CA LEU A 124 19.88 -15.38 3.11
C LEU A 124 18.81 -16.16 3.90
N GLY A 125 17.56 -16.01 3.48
CA GLY A 125 16.45 -16.87 3.87
C GLY A 125 16.38 -18.17 3.06
N ALA A 126 15.26 -18.86 3.17
CA ALA A 126 14.96 -20.08 2.43
C ALA A 126 13.43 -20.29 2.33
N ALA A 127 12.97 -20.81 1.20
CA ALA A 127 11.57 -21.18 0.98
C ALA A 127 11.46 -22.57 0.34
N GLU A 128 10.33 -23.24 0.55
CA GLU A 128 9.97 -24.48 -0.14
C GLU A 128 9.92 -24.27 -1.67
N SER A 129 9.96 -25.34 -2.45
CA SER A 129 9.95 -25.25 -3.92
C SER A 129 8.59 -24.85 -4.49
N SER A 130 7.51 -25.16 -3.75
CA SER A 130 6.13 -24.88 -4.13
C SER A 130 5.21 -24.93 -2.90
N GLY A 131 4.00 -24.43 -3.05
CA GLY A 131 2.98 -24.36 -2.01
C GLY A 131 1.58 -24.20 -2.62
N LEU A 132 0.57 -24.17 -1.75
CA LEU A 132 -0.84 -23.97 -2.12
C LEU A 132 -1.47 -22.91 -1.19
N ALA A 133 -0.88 -21.71 -1.15
CA ALA A 133 -1.28 -20.59 -0.31
C ALA A 133 -2.64 -19.98 -0.69
N VAL A 134 -2.95 -19.98 -1.99
CA VAL A 134 -4.21 -19.51 -2.59
C VAL A 134 -4.80 -20.61 -3.48
N HIS A 135 -6.09 -20.53 -3.75
CA HIS A 135 -6.87 -21.53 -4.47
C HIS A 135 -6.43 -21.62 -5.94
N ASP A 136 -6.54 -20.54 -6.69
CA ASP A 136 -6.14 -20.44 -8.09
C ASP A 136 -5.98 -18.98 -8.55
N ALA A 137 -5.59 -18.81 -9.82
CA ALA A 137 -5.38 -17.50 -10.44
C ALA A 137 -6.67 -16.71 -10.67
N GLU A 138 -7.80 -17.40 -10.89
CA GLU A 138 -9.08 -16.75 -11.19
C GLU A 138 -9.65 -16.07 -9.94
N GLY A 139 -9.58 -16.75 -8.79
CA GLY A 139 -9.93 -16.17 -7.50
C GLY A 139 -9.01 -15.01 -7.13
N PHE A 140 -7.68 -15.19 -7.24
CA PHE A 140 -6.72 -14.13 -6.91
C PHE A 140 -6.97 -12.83 -7.70
N ALA A 141 -7.31 -12.94 -8.99
CA ALA A 141 -7.59 -11.78 -9.84
C ALA A 141 -8.80 -10.93 -9.36
N GLN A 142 -9.64 -11.44 -8.47
CA GLN A 142 -10.83 -10.75 -7.94
C GLN A 142 -10.55 -9.95 -6.66
N TRP A 143 -9.42 -10.20 -5.98
CA TRP A 143 -9.17 -9.67 -4.63
C TRP A 143 -9.24 -8.14 -4.56
N PHE A 144 -8.61 -7.44 -5.51
CA PHE A 144 -8.51 -5.98 -5.50
C PHE A 144 -9.33 -5.31 -6.61
N ARG A 145 -10.43 -5.95 -7.01
CA ARG A 145 -11.33 -5.47 -8.08
C ARG A 145 -12.78 -5.56 -7.63
N ASP A 146 -13.58 -4.58 -8.00
CA ASP A 146 -15.02 -4.62 -7.76
C ASP A 146 -15.67 -5.58 -8.75
N VAL A 147 -16.13 -6.73 -8.27
CA VAL A 147 -16.69 -7.80 -9.10
C VAL A 147 -18.15 -8.04 -8.69
N PRO A 148 -19.12 -7.69 -9.55
CA PRO A 148 -20.54 -7.84 -9.23
C PRO A 148 -20.91 -9.27 -8.80
N GLY A 149 -21.49 -9.40 -7.61
CA GLY A 149 -21.91 -10.68 -7.03
C GLY A 149 -20.80 -11.45 -6.32
N VAL A 150 -19.57 -10.94 -6.29
CA VAL A 150 -18.43 -11.52 -5.55
C VAL A 150 -18.10 -10.69 -4.30
N ASN A 151 -17.99 -9.37 -4.45
CA ASN A 151 -17.63 -8.47 -3.34
C ASN A 151 -18.49 -7.19 -3.29
N LEU A 152 -18.42 -6.51 -2.16
CA LEU A 152 -18.92 -5.14 -1.96
C LEU A 152 -17.75 -4.25 -1.51
N SER A 153 -17.72 -3.00 -1.96
CA SER A 153 -16.62 -2.07 -1.64
C SER A 153 -17.09 -0.83 -0.88
N SER A 154 -16.17 -0.24 -0.11
CA SER A 154 -16.33 1.05 0.56
C SER A 154 -14.99 1.79 0.63
N SER A 155 -15.03 3.11 0.82
CA SER A 155 -13.82 3.89 1.11
C SER A 155 -13.43 3.74 2.58
N LEU A 156 -12.13 3.58 2.84
CA LEU A 156 -11.59 3.46 4.18
C LEU A 156 -10.42 4.46 4.37
N PRO A 157 -10.60 5.50 5.20
CA PRO A 157 -9.50 6.37 5.59
C PRO A 157 -8.66 5.71 6.70
N ILE A 158 -7.34 5.80 6.57
CA ILE A 158 -6.38 5.52 7.64
C ILE A 158 -5.59 6.80 7.92
N THR A 159 -5.31 7.09 9.20
CA THR A 159 -4.55 8.29 9.59
C THR A 159 -3.25 7.88 10.24
N LEU A 160 -2.13 8.20 9.61
CA LEU A 160 -0.81 8.02 10.18
C LEU A 160 -0.47 9.27 11.00
N HIS A 161 0.03 9.06 12.22
CA HIS A 161 0.46 10.13 13.11
C HIS A 161 1.98 10.20 13.15
N ARG A 162 2.50 11.43 13.10
CA ARG A 162 3.93 11.70 13.21
C ARG A 162 4.39 11.44 14.64
N GLU A 163 5.48 10.69 14.81
CA GLU A 163 6.18 10.58 16.09
C GLU A 163 6.88 11.92 16.41
N PRO A 164 6.58 12.56 17.56
CA PRO A 164 7.08 13.89 17.87
C PRO A 164 8.61 14.01 17.78
N GLY A 165 9.10 15.00 17.04
CA GLY A 165 10.54 15.27 16.89
C GLY A 165 11.27 14.33 15.91
N THR A 166 10.54 13.56 15.10
CA THR A 166 11.10 12.64 14.10
C THR A 166 10.41 12.85 12.75
N ASN A 167 10.89 12.24 11.66
CA ASN A 167 10.18 12.21 10.38
C ASN A 167 9.32 10.95 10.21
N LYS A 168 9.13 10.17 11.29
CA LYS A 168 8.44 8.90 11.25
C LYS A 168 6.94 9.07 11.45
N TYR A 169 6.16 8.48 10.56
CA TYR A 169 4.71 8.38 10.63
C TYR A 169 4.29 6.95 10.95
N VAL A 170 3.30 6.81 11.83
CA VAL A 170 2.81 5.51 12.31
C VAL A 170 1.29 5.46 12.25
N PHE A 171 0.77 4.40 11.63
CA PHE A 171 -0.58 3.91 11.90
C PHE A 171 -0.45 2.58 12.65
N ASP A 172 -1.19 2.41 13.75
CA ASP A 172 -1.20 1.18 14.56
C ASP A 172 -2.62 0.91 15.03
N ASP A 173 -3.23 -0.18 14.54
CA ASP A 173 -4.60 -0.58 14.91
C ASP A 173 -4.80 -0.70 16.44
N LYS A 174 -3.74 -1.01 17.18
CA LYS A 174 -3.79 -1.18 18.64
C LYS A 174 -3.87 0.13 19.39
N GLN A 175 -3.48 1.23 18.75
CA GLN A 175 -3.47 2.58 19.33
C GLN A 175 -4.52 3.48 18.70
N ASP A 176 -5.01 3.14 17.51
CA ASP A 176 -6.00 3.91 16.78
C ASP A 176 -7.36 3.95 17.55
N PRO A 177 -7.99 5.13 17.70
CA PRO A 177 -9.26 5.26 18.41
C PRO A 177 -10.42 4.44 17.83
N MET A 178 -10.41 4.14 16.52
CA MET A 178 -11.41 3.33 15.84
C MET A 178 -11.19 1.84 16.07
N PHE A 179 -9.93 1.38 16.13
CA PHE A 179 -9.59 -0.04 16.11
C PHE A 179 -9.17 -0.63 17.47
N SER A 180 -8.57 0.18 18.34
CA SER A 180 -8.05 -0.28 19.64
C SER A 180 -9.10 -0.97 20.52
N GLY A 181 -10.35 -0.49 20.49
CA GLY A 181 -11.48 -1.10 21.20
C GLY A 181 -12.04 -2.36 20.54
N LEU A 182 -11.66 -2.66 19.31
CA LEU A 182 -12.12 -3.82 18.55
C LEU A 182 -11.21 -5.04 18.72
N GLY A 183 -9.99 -4.85 19.22
CA GLY A 183 -9.01 -5.92 19.42
C GLY A 183 -8.31 -6.38 18.13
N GLY A 184 -8.24 -5.50 17.12
CA GLY A 184 -7.62 -5.74 15.82
C GLY A 184 -8.14 -4.78 14.75
N PHE A 185 -7.57 -4.86 13.56
CA PHE A 185 -7.97 -4.06 12.40
C PHE A 185 -9.24 -4.65 11.76
N PHE A 186 -10.40 -4.12 12.15
CA PHE A 186 -11.70 -4.59 11.67
C PHE A 186 -12.55 -3.45 11.09
N PRO A 187 -12.18 -2.91 9.92
CA PRO A 187 -12.74 -1.67 9.37
C PRO A 187 -14.20 -1.72 8.96
N ILE A 188 -14.74 -2.91 8.72
CA ILE A 188 -16.09 -3.11 8.19
C ILE A 188 -16.93 -4.05 9.06
N ASN A 189 -16.66 -4.08 10.38
CA ASN A 189 -17.51 -4.83 11.31
C ASN A 189 -18.97 -4.33 11.26
N ASN A 190 -19.91 -5.25 11.05
CA ASN A 190 -21.35 -5.00 10.88
C ASN A 190 -21.72 -4.16 9.64
N GLU A 191 -20.80 -3.99 8.69
CA GLU A 191 -21.02 -3.31 7.41
C GLU A 191 -20.94 -4.29 6.24
N LEU A 192 -21.32 -3.85 5.04
CA LEU A 192 -21.25 -4.63 3.80
C LEU A 192 -21.97 -6.00 3.92
N PHE A 193 -21.29 -7.14 3.73
CA PHE A 193 -21.90 -8.46 3.94
C PHE A 193 -22.02 -8.85 5.42
N GLY A 194 -21.40 -8.08 6.32
CA GLY A 194 -21.47 -8.23 7.77
C GLY A 194 -20.34 -9.08 8.33
N ASN A 195 -20.50 -9.50 9.58
CA ASN A 195 -19.47 -10.28 10.27
C ASN A 195 -19.51 -11.75 9.86
N TYR A 196 -18.37 -12.42 9.98
CA TYR A 196 -18.33 -13.87 9.94
C TYR A 196 -19.05 -14.46 11.16
N ASN A 197 -20.06 -15.30 10.90
CA ASN A 197 -21.08 -15.71 11.87
C ASN A 197 -20.53 -16.24 13.21
N ASN A 198 -19.34 -16.86 13.21
CA ASN A 198 -18.80 -17.55 14.37
C ASN A 198 -17.88 -16.68 15.25
N THR A 199 -17.53 -15.48 14.81
CA THR A 199 -16.55 -14.63 15.50
C THR A 199 -17.11 -13.29 15.93
N GLY A 200 -18.19 -12.83 15.32
CA GLY A 200 -18.70 -11.48 15.53
C GLY A 200 -17.76 -10.39 14.98
N LYS A 201 -16.87 -10.77 14.05
CA LYS A 201 -15.92 -9.88 13.36
C LYS A 201 -15.96 -10.15 11.86
N ASN A 202 -15.68 -9.15 11.04
CA ASN A 202 -15.42 -9.33 9.62
C ASN A 202 -13.93 -9.66 9.41
N PHE A 203 -13.64 -10.82 8.81
CA PHE A 203 -12.28 -11.33 8.53
C PHE A 203 -12.07 -11.60 7.04
N HIS A 204 -13.00 -11.19 6.18
CA HIS A 204 -12.97 -11.59 4.78
C HIS A 204 -12.96 -10.37 3.90
N PHE A 205 -11.85 -9.64 3.95
CA PHE A 205 -11.75 -8.39 3.23
C PHE A 205 -10.37 -8.16 2.64
N THR A 206 -10.34 -7.28 1.65
CA THR A 206 -9.10 -6.68 1.17
C THR A 206 -9.10 -5.18 1.44
N PHE A 207 -7.91 -4.60 1.56
CA PHE A 207 -7.69 -3.17 1.58
C PHE A 207 -6.63 -2.80 0.55
N GLU A 208 -6.95 -1.82 -0.28
CA GLU A 208 -6.09 -1.27 -1.31
C GLU A 208 -5.87 0.21 -1.04
N LEU A 209 -4.62 0.67 -1.12
CA LEU A 209 -4.25 2.07 -1.00
C LEU A 209 -3.18 2.44 -2.05
N ALA A 210 -3.32 3.59 -2.67
CA ALA A 210 -2.30 4.19 -3.53
C ALA A 210 -1.96 5.59 -3.01
N THR A 211 -0.67 5.92 -2.97
CA THR A 211 -0.15 7.21 -2.50
C THR A 211 1.12 7.57 -3.27
N GLU A 212 1.59 8.80 -3.14
CA GLU A 212 2.84 9.28 -3.75
C GLU A 212 3.79 9.80 -2.67
N PHE A 213 5.09 9.74 -2.96
CA PHE A 213 6.15 10.34 -2.15
C PHE A 213 7.29 10.82 -3.05
N VAL A 214 8.13 11.70 -2.53
CA VAL A 214 9.39 12.11 -3.19
C VAL A 214 10.53 11.30 -2.60
N TYR A 215 11.35 10.69 -3.45
CA TYR A 215 12.55 10.01 -2.98
C TYR A 215 13.66 11.03 -2.66
N ASP A 216 14.25 10.90 -1.48
CA ASP A 216 15.40 11.68 -1.04
C ASP A 216 16.52 10.71 -0.66
N ALA A 217 17.59 10.74 -1.46
CA ALA A 217 18.72 9.82 -1.33
C ALA A 217 19.59 10.07 -0.08
N ASP A 218 19.45 11.24 0.56
CA ASP A 218 20.19 11.63 1.77
C ASP A 218 19.36 11.40 3.06
N ALA A 219 18.10 10.97 2.94
CA ALA A 219 17.16 10.87 4.07
C ALA A 219 17.01 9.46 4.68
N GLU A 220 17.71 8.44 4.17
CA GLU A 220 17.62 7.03 4.63
C GLU A 220 16.15 6.55 4.73
N GLN A 221 15.37 6.85 3.69
CA GLN A 221 13.93 6.62 3.69
C GLN A 221 13.55 5.14 3.85
N GLU A 222 12.61 4.86 4.75
CA GLU A 222 12.16 3.49 5.06
C GLU A 222 10.63 3.38 5.08
N PHE A 223 10.16 2.19 4.71
CA PHE A 223 8.78 1.76 4.91
C PHE A 223 8.77 0.38 5.57
N ARG A 224 7.93 0.20 6.58
CA ARG A 224 7.75 -1.05 7.30
C ARG A 224 6.28 -1.34 7.51
N PHE A 225 5.91 -2.59 7.29
CA PHE A 225 4.59 -3.11 7.62
C PHE A 225 4.70 -4.20 8.69
N ILE A 226 3.71 -4.25 9.59
CA ILE A 226 3.50 -5.34 10.54
C ILE A 226 2.03 -5.75 10.50
N GLY A 227 1.75 -7.03 10.24
CA GLY A 227 0.38 -7.53 10.20
C GLY A 227 0.23 -8.96 9.68
N ASP A 228 -1.02 -9.36 9.51
CA ASP A 228 -1.53 -10.63 8.98
C ASP A 228 -2.83 -10.38 8.22
N ASP A 229 -3.23 -11.14 7.19
CA ASP A 229 -2.61 -12.32 6.59
C ASP A 229 -1.66 -11.96 5.43
N ASP A 230 -2.21 -11.56 4.27
CA ASP A 230 -1.46 -11.36 3.03
C ASP A 230 -1.19 -9.87 2.78
N VAL A 231 0.07 -9.48 2.56
CA VAL A 231 0.46 -8.09 2.25
C VAL A 231 1.45 -8.01 1.10
N TRP A 232 1.19 -7.09 0.17
CA TRP A 232 2.11 -6.69 -0.89
C TRP A 232 2.24 -5.17 -0.96
N VAL A 233 3.47 -4.69 -1.06
CA VAL A 233 3.75 -3.26 -1.28
C VAL A 233 4.59 -3.12 -2.54
N PHE A 234 4.21 -2.17 -3.38
CA PHE A 234 4.87 -1.85 -4.63
C PHE A 234 5.33 -0.40 -4.62
N ILE A 235 6.53 -0.14 -5.11
CA ILE A 235 7.03 1.20 -5.41
C ILE A 235 7.25 1.28 -6.92
N ASP A 236 6.63 2.26 -7.56
CA ASP A 236 6.68 2.44 -9.02
C ASP A 236 6.34 1.16 -9.80
N GLY A 237 5.27 0.49 -9.35
CA GLY A 237 4.80 -0.76 -9.94
C GLY A 237 5.65 -2.00 -9.67
N ARG A 238 6.73 -1.91 -8.87
CA ARG A 238 7.62 -3.04 -8.53
C ARG A 238 7.46 -3.48 -7.09
N LEU A 239 7.34 -4.79 -6.87
CA LEU A 239 7.14 -5.40 -5.56
C LEU A 239 8.37 -5.19 -4.66
N VAL A 240 8.15 -4.67 -3.45
CA VAL A 240 9.20 -4.39 -2.45
C VAL A 240 8.94 -5.00 -1.06
N ILE A 241 7.70 -5.39 -0.76
CA ILE A 241 7.31 -6.20 0.40
C ILE A 241 6.43 -7.34 -0.11
N ASP A 242 6.73 -8.57 0.29
CA ASP A 242 5.98 -9.79 -0.03
C ASP A 242 5.82 -10.58 1.27
N LEU A 243 4.65 -10.43 1.89
CA LEU A 243 4.19 -11.12 3.09
C LEU A 243 2.89 -11.88 2.75
N GLY A 244 2.92 -12.71 1.71
CA GLY A 244 1.77 -13.54 1.36
C GLY A 244 1.54 -14.69 2.33
N GLY A 245 0.40 -15.35 2.21
CA GLY A 245 0.00 -16.51 3.00
C GLY A 245 -0.74 -16.17 4.30
N VAL A 246 -1.27 -17.22 4.92
CA VAL A 246 -2.02 -17.11 6.18
C VAL A 246 -1.07 -17.37 7.35
N HIS A 247 -0.74 -16.33 8.09
CA HIS A 247 0.19 -16.36 9.22
C HIS A 247 -0.25 -15.42 10.33
N GLY A 248 0.27 -15.57 11.55
CA GLY A 248 0.10 -14.49 12.54
C GLY A 248 0.97 -13.29 12.18
N ALA A 249 0.76 -12.15 12.84
CA ALA A 249 1.50 -10.92 12.60
C ALA A 249 3.01 -11.13 12.37
N MET A 250 3.48 -10.74 11.18
CA MET A 250 4.88 -10.69 10.78
C MET A 250 5.22 -9.29 10.28
N ASP A 251 6.50 -8.99 10.16
CA ASP A 251 6.97 -7.71 9.65
C ASP A 251 7.93 -7.86 8.48
N GLN A 252 7.94 -6.86 7.60
CA GLN A 252 8.97 -6.64 6.60
C GLN A 252 9.25 -5.15 6.48
N THR A 253 10.52 -4.83 6.29
CA THR A 253 11.02 -3.46 6.10
C THR A 253 11.68 -3.34 4.73
N ILE A 254 11.52 -2.19 4.09
CA ILE A 254 12.28 -1.78 2.93
C ILE A 254 12.95 -0.43 3.20
N LEU A 255 14.28 -0.39 3.08
CA LEU A 255 15.06 0.84 2.93
C LEU A 255 15.10 1.20 1.44
N LEU A 256 14.69 2.42 1.09
CA LEU A 256 14.52 2.83 -0.31
C LEU A 256 15.84 2.90 -1.09
N ASP A 257 16.98 3.08 -0.41
CA ASP A 257 18.31 3.05 -1.04
C ASP A 257 18.67 1.69 -1.64
N ARG A 258 17.89 0.65 -1.33
CA ARG A 258 17.99 -0.66 -1.99
C ARG A 258 17.39 -0.65 -3.40
N LEU A 259 16.59 0.34 -3.76
CA LEU A 259 15.80 0.36 -4.98
C LEU A 259 16.57 1.11 -6.07
N SER A 260 17.36 0.37 -6.85
CA SER A 260 18.34 0.95 -7.79
C SER A 260 17.76 1.76 -8.95
N TRP A 261 16.44 1.86 -9.04
CA TRP A 261 15.72 2.61 -10.08
C TRP A 261 15.18 3.94 -9.57
N LEU A 262 15.30 4.23 -8.27
CA LEU A 262 14.93 5.52 -7.73
C LEU A 262 16.03 6.54 -8.01
N GLU A 263 15.59 7.73 -8.41
CA GLU A 263 16.41 8.90 -8.70
C GLU A 263 16.06 10.00 -7.70
N ASP A 264 17.09 10.64 -7.14
CA ASP A 264 16.95 11.66 -6.10
C ASP A 264 16.06 12.84 -6.56
N GLY A 265 15.10 13.23 -5.73
CA GLY A 265 14.15 14.31 -5.99
C GLY A 265 12.96 13.95 -6.88
N GLU A 266 12.91 12.73 -7.44
CA GLU A 266 11.79 12.28 -8.26
C GLU A 266 10.60 11.78 -7.42
N THR A 267 9.41 11.86 -8.01
CA THR A 267 8.16 11.40 -7.37
C THR A 267 7.82 9.99 -7.80
N TYR A 268 7.51 9.13 -6.82
CA TYR A 268 7.16 7.74 -7.04
C TYR A 268 5.82 7.39 -6.40
N THR A 269 5.14 6.41 -6.99
CA THR A 269 3.93 5.83 -6.40
C THR A 269 4.28 4.73 -5.42
N LEU A 270 3.50 4.64 -4.34
CA LEU A 270 3.45 3.49 -3.45
C LEU A 270 2.03 2.89 -3.53
N HIS A 271 1.94 1.63 -3.92
CA HIS A 271 0.71 0.85 -3.86
C HIS A 271 0.81 -0.18 -2.75
N PHE A 272 -0.23 -0.26 -1.93
CA PHE A 272 -0.33 -1.14 -0.79
C PHE A 272 -1.57 -2.02 -0.93
N PHE A 273 -1.37 -3.32 -0.80
CA PHE A 273 -2.39 -4.34 -0.94
C PHE A 273 -2.38 -5.25 0.27
N PHE A 274 -3.53 -5.37 0.92
CA PHE A 274 -3.73 -6.17 2.12
C PHE A 274 -4.95 -7.07 1.95
N ALA A 275 -4.86 -8.33 2.35
CA ALA A 275 -6.01 -9.22 2.45
C ALA A 275 -6.02 -9.93 3.80
N GLU A 276 -7.11 -9.73 4.54
CA GLU A 276 -7.47 -10.52 5.71
C GLU A 276 -8.41 -11.63 5.24
N ARG A 277 -8.04 -12.88 5.51
CA ARG A 277 -8.81 -14.02 5.01
C ARG A 277 -8.90 -15.19 5.97
N HIS A 278 -8.39 -15.06 7.20
CA HIS A 278 -8.47 -16.08 8.23
C HIS A 278 -8.98 -15.56 9.58
N THR A 279 -9.72 -16.39 10.32
CA THR A 279 -10.56 -15.91 11.43
C THR A 279 -9.86 -15.86 12.79
N THR A 280 -8.53 -15.76 12.83
CA THR A 280 -7.78 -15.88 14.10
C THR A 280 -7.50 -14.51 14.72
N GLN A 281 -6.85 -13.62 13.99
CA GLN A 281 -6.53 -12.24 14.37
C GLN A 281 -6.52 -11.39 13.09
N SER A 282 -6.55 -10.07 13.25
CA SER A 282 -6.31 -9.12 12.15
C SER A 282 -5.52 -7.95 12.70
N ASN A 283 -4.29 -7.78 12.23
CA ASN A 283 -3.33 -6.80 12.70
C ASN A 283 -2.88 -5.92 11.53
N PHE A 284 -2.81 -4.61 11.76
CA PHE A 284 -2.42 -3.66 10.72
C PHE A 284 -1.62 -2.52 11.33
N ARG A 285 -0.34 -2.47 11.00
CA ARG A 285 0.55 -1.39 11.40
C ARG A 285 1.48 -1.01 10.27
N VAL A 286 1.54 0.29 10.00
CA VAL A 286 2.44 0.90 9.02
C VAL A 286 3.36 1.85 9.78
N GLU A 287 4.65 1.76 9.52
CA GLU A 287 5.67 2.71 9.97
C GLU A 287 6.44 3.20 8.75
N THR A 288 6.64 4.50 8.60
CA THR A 288 7.30 5.04 7.41
C THR A 288 7.96 6.38 7.70
N THR A 289 9.10 6.64 7.07
CA THR A 289 9.67 8.01 6.99
C THR A 289 9.34 8.70 5.67
N LEU A 290 8.63 8.00 4.77
CA LEU A 290 8.15 8.58 3.52
C LEU A 290 7.11 9.66 3.80
N GLN A 291 7.28 10.81 3.15
CA GLN A 291 6.29 11.88 3.15
C GLN A 291 5.16 11.54 2.17
N LEU A 292 4.24 10.72 2.64
CA LEU A 292 3.11 10.24 1.85
C LEU A 292 2.13 11.36 1.56
N ARG A 293 1.65 11.42 0.32
CA ARG A 293 0.68 12.40 -0.16
C ARG A 293 -0.56 11.70 -0.69
N ASP A 294 -1.72 12.26 -0.36
CA ASP A 294 -2.99 11.83 -0.93
C ASP A 294 -2.97 12.11 -2.44
N ILE A 295 -3.27 11.08 -3.26
CA ILE A 295 -3.41 11.23 -4.71
C ILE A 295 -4.77 11.89 -4.96
N ARG A 296 -4.85 13.19 -4.71
CA ARG A 296 -5.97 13.97 -5.23
C ARG A 296 -5.74 14.14 -6.71
N VAL A 297 -6.38 13.29 -7.52
CA VAL A 297 -6.55 13.55 -8.96
C VAL A 297 -7.01 15.01 -9.08
N PRO A 298 -6.26 15.90 -9.75
CA PRO A 298 -6.69 17.28 -9.87
C PRO A 298 -8.07 17.27 -10.49
N THR A 299 -9.05 17.81 -9.76
CA THR A 299 -10.42 17.96 -10.24
C THR A 299 -10.32 18.72 -11.56
N VAL A 300 -10.58 18.05 -12.68
CA VAL A 300 -10.58 18.68 -13.98
C VAL A 300 -11.56 19.84 -13.86
N SER A 301 -11.04 21.06 -13.89
CA SER A 301 -11.89 22.25 -13.88
C SER A 301 -12.79 22.13 -15.10
N GLY A 302 -14.07 21.83 -14.87
CA GLY A 302 -15.09 21.86 -15.90
C GLY A 302 -15.26 23.30 -16.38
N LEU A 303 -14.37 23.73 -17.27
CA LEU A 303 -14.57 24.85 -18.15
C LEU A 303 -15.40 24.35 -19.33
N TYR A 304 -16.71 24.50 -19.21
CA TYR A 304 -17.57 24.70 -20.36
C TYR A 304 -18.39 25.96 -20.07
N ASP A 305 -17.99 27.05 -20.72
CA ASP A 305 -18.84 28.21 -21.02
C ASP A 305 -19.91 27.82 -22.06
#